data_AF-A0A5C1YDU6-F1
#
_entry.id   AF-A0A5C1YDU6-F1
#
_cell.length_a   1.000
_cell.length_b   1.000
_cell.length_c   1.000
_cell.angle_alpha   90.00
_cell.angle_beta   90.00
_cell.angle_gamma   90.00
#
_symmetry.space_group_name_H-M   'P 1'
#
loop_
_entity.id
_entity.type
_entity.pdbx_description
1 polymer ?
#
loop_
_entity_poly.entity_id
_entity_poly.type
_entity_poly.pdbx_seq_one_letter_code
_entity_poly.pdbx_strand_id
1 'polypeptide(L)'
;MFHSGGDMLVRDLGDLGDLIRRRRTRLKLSQTELADRVGGTRQWVSRVENGKHEVSTSRLFAVLDALGLNLEIRPPRTSQPSLGIDVGVKTILPTEVLSALAQSAQSTTPGNDPAPSSSWLLIESARRLLEARDAAQENPDAQP
;
A
#
# COMPACT_ATOMS: atom_id res chain seq x y z
N MET A 1 3.92 9.77 -23.47
CA MET A 1 4.24 10.43 -22.19
C MET A 1 3.03 10.25 -21.26
N PHE A 2 3.01 9.16 -20.49
CA PHE A 2 1.96 8.92 -19.50
C PHE A 2 2.30 9.77 -18.28
N HIS A 3 1.52 10.82 -18.07
CA HIS A 3 1.71 11.67 -16.89
C HIS A 3 1.34 10.84 -15.67
N SER A 4 2.22 10.81 -14.67
CA SER A 4 1.94 10.32 -13.31
C SER A 4 0.82 11.17 -12.68
N GLY A 5 -0.41 11.02 -13.16
CA GLY A 5 -1.59 11.37 -12.39
C GLY A 5 -1.64 10.35 -11.27
N GLY A 6 -1.30 10.76 -10.05
CA GLY A 6 -1.24 9.86 -8.90
C GLY A 6 -2.49 8.97 -8.84
N ASP A 7 -2.26 7.67 -8.76
CA ASP A 7 -3.30 6.67 -8.59
C ASP A 7 -4.28 7.13 -7.51
N MET A 8 -5.53 7.34 -7.92
CA MET A 8 -6.60 7.68 -6.99
C MET A 8 -7.17 6.41 -6.39
N LEU A 9 -7.15 6.32 -5.06
CA LEU A 9 -7.88 5.28 -4.35
C LEU A 9 -9.36 5.69 -4.26
N VAL A 10 -10.25 4.87 -4.82
CA VAL A 10 -11.70 5.02 -4.71
C VAL A 10 -12.20 4.13 -3.59
N ARG A 11 -12.83 4.70 -2.56
CA ARG A 11 -13.33 3.95 -1.39
C ARG A 11 -14.85 3.84 -1.36
N ASP A 12 -15.54 4.79 -1.97
CA ASP A 12 -17.00 4.84 -2.02
C ASP A 12 -17.52 5.43 -3.35
N LEU A 13 -18.84 5.61 -3.44
CA LEU A 13 -19.49 6.18 -4.62
C LEU A 13 -19.19 7.67 -4.83
N GLY A 14 -18.86 8.40 -3.77
CA GLY A 14 -18.47 9.81 -3.85
C GLY A 14 -17.11 9.95 -4.53
N ASP A 15 -16.12 9.20 -4.06
CA ASP A 15 -14.79 9.13 -4.67
C ASP A 15 -14.88 8.74 -6.15
N LEU A 16 -15.73 7.76 -6.47
CA LEU A 16 -15.97 7.32 -7.83
C LEU A 16 -16.58 8.43 -8.69
N GLY A 17 -17.59 9.12 -8.18
CA GLY A 17 -18.23 10.26 -8.85
C GLY A 17 -17.24 11.39 -9.14
N ASP A 18 -16.38 11.72 -8.19
CA ASP A 18 -15.34 12.73 -8.34
C ASP A 18 -14.26 12.31 -9.35
N LEU A 19 -13.89 11.03 -9.40
CA LEU A 19 -12.98 10.48 -10.40
C LEU A 19 -13.57 10.62 -11.80
N ILE A 20 -14.83 10.21 -11.99
CA ILE A 20 -15.58 10.33 -13.25
C ILE A 20 -15.65 11.79 -13.69
N ARG A 21 -16.07 12.69 -12.79
CA ARG A 21 -16.18 14.13 -13.05
C ARG A 21 -14.84 14.74 -13.48
N ARG A 22 -13.78 14.47 -12.72
CA ARG A 22 -12.43 14.98 -13.02
C ARG A 22 -11.89 14.47 -14.35
N ARG A 23 -12.15 13.21 -14.68
CA ARG A 23 -11.72 12.65 -15.97
C ARG A 23 -12.51 13.27 -17.12
N ARG A 24 -13.84 13.38 -16.98
CA ARG A 24 -14.71 14.01 -17.98
C ARG A 24 -14.29 15.45 -18.28
N THR A 25 -14.09 16.28 -17.25
CA THR A 25 -13.70 17.69 -17.44
C THR A 25 -12.33 17.84 -18.09
N ARG A 26 -11.38 16.95 -17.79
CA ARG A 26 -10.05 16.91 -18.43
C ARG A 26 -10.15 16.58 -19.92
N LEU A 27 -11.12 15.76 -20.31
CA LEU A 27 -11.45 15.46 -21.70
C LEU A 27 -12.32 16.56 -22.34
N LYS A 28 -12.64 17.64 -21.61
CA LYS A 28 -13.49 18.76 -22.03
C LYS A 28 -14.90 18.34 -22.47
N LEU A 29 -15.40 17.22 -21.95
CA LEU A 29 -16.76 16.75 -22.23
C LEU A 29 -17.74 17.39 -21.24
N SER A 30 -18.93 17.74 -21.71
CA SER A 30 -20.10 18.04 -20.90
C SER A 30 -20.74 16.76 -20.34
N GLN A 31 -21.61 16.90 -19.34
CA GLN A 31 -22.37 15.77 -18.80
C GLN A 31 -23.30 15.15 -19.84
N THR A 32 -23.83 15.97 -20.76
CA THR A 32 -24.69 15.48 -21.86
C THR A 32 -23.88 14.63 -22.83
N GLU A 33 -22.70 15.10 -23.25
CA GLU A 33 -21.84 14.32 -24.17
C GLU A 33 -21.38 12.99 -23.56
N LEU A 34 -21.12 12.95 -22.25
CA LEU A 34 -20.85 11.67 -21.57
C LEU A 34 -22.10 10.78 -21.56
N ALA A 35 -23.27 11.36 -21.28
CA ALA A 35 -24.53 10.62 -21.28
C ALA A 35 -24.82 9.98 -22.65
N ASP A 36 -24.59 10.72 -23.73
CA ASP A 36 -24.80 10.25 -25.10
C ASP A 36 -23.88 9.06 -25.42
N ARG A 37 -22.60 9.13 -25.00
CA ARG A 37 -21.63 8.04 -25.18
C ARG A 37 -22.01 6.76 -24.45
N VAL A 38 -22.64 6.87 -23.28
CA VAL A 38 -22.95 5.71 -22.42
C VAL A 38 -24.41 5.24 -22.52
N GLY A 39 -25.21 5.83 -23.42
CA GLY A 39 -26.63 5.51 -23.56
C GLY A 39 -27.44 5.85 -22.30
N GLY A 40 -27.23 7.05 -21.74
CA GLY A 40 -27.87 7.53 -20.53
C GLY A 40 -28.50 8.92 -20.67
N THR A 41 -28.89 9.50 -19.54
CA THR A 41 -29.38 10.89 -19.50
C THR A 41 -28.39 11.78 -18.77
N ARG A 42 -28.36 13.08 -19.09
CA ARG A 42 -27.56 14.08 -18.36
C ARG A 42 -27.84 14.05 -16.85
N GLN A 43 -29.11 13.89 -16.45
CA GLN A 43 -29.50 13.81 -15.04
C GLN A 43 -28.92 12.56 -14.36
N TRP A 44 -28.88 11.42 -15.08
CA TRP A 44 -28.22 10.22 -14.58
C TRP A 44 -26.73 10.47 -14.35
N VAL A 45 -26.01 11.03 -15.34
CA VAL A 45 -24.58 11.38 -15.19
C VAL A 45 -24.37 12.34 -14.02
N SER A 46 -25.23 13.35 -13.87
CA SER A 46 -25.15 14.29 -12.74
C SER A 46 -25.31 13.59 -11.38
N ARG A 47 -26.26 12.66 -11.23
CA ARG A 47 -26.42 11.92 -9.97
C ARG A 47 -25.22 11.01 -9.69
N VAL A 48 -24.65 10.37 -10.70
CA VAL A 48 -23.43 9.56 -10.58
C VAL A 48 -22.24 10.41 -10.14
N GLU A 49 -22.00 11.55 -10.80
CA GLU A 49 -20.89 12.45 -10.44
C GLU A 49 -21.00 13.05 -9.04
N ASN A 50 -22.20 13.06 -8.46
CA ASN A 50 -22.43 13.53 -7.09
C ASN A 50 -22.46 12.38 -6.06
N GLY A 51 -22.19 11.13 -6.46
CA GLY A 51 -22.25 9.95 -5.58
C GLY A 51 -23.67 9.58 -5.12
N LYS A 52 -24.72 10.11 -5.76
CA LYS A 52 -26.13 9.98 -5.34
C LYS A 52 -26.88 8.88 -6.10
N HIS A 53 -26.18 7.97 -6.76
CA HIS A 53 -26.80 6.92 -7.56
C HIS A 53 -26.00 5.63 -7.50
N GLU A 54 -26.69 4.51 -7.22
CA GLU A 54 -26.12 3.18 -7.44
C GLU A 54 -25.96 2.93 -8.93
N VAL A 55 -24.74 2.63 -9.35
CA VAL A 55 -24.42 2.34 -10.75
C VAL A 55 -24.34 0.83 -10.90
N SER A 56 -25.08 0.26 -11.86
CA SER A 56 -24.89 -1.15 -12.19
C SER A 56 -23.47 -1.36 -12.73
N THR A 57 -22.87 -2.52 -12.44
CA THR A 57 -21.51 -2.85 -12.86
C THR A 57 -21.30 -2.66 -14.38
N SER A 58 -22.27 -3.06 -15.21
CA SER A 58 -22.21 -2.86 -16.66
C SER A 58 -22.17 -1.38 -17.05
N ARG A 59 -22.94 -0.52 -16.38
CA ARG A 59 -22.91 0.94 -16.63
C ARG A 59 -21.62 1.57 -16.14
N LEU A 60 -21.06 1.08 -15.04
CA LEU A 60 -19.75 1.53 -14.58
C LEU A 60 -18.70 1.28 -15.65
N PHE A 61 -18.62 0.06 -16.18
CA PHE A 61 -17.65 -0.27 -17.25
C PHE A 61 -17.88 0.55 -18.53
N ALA A 62 -19.14 0.80 -18.93
CA ALA A 62 -19.44 1.67 -20.07
C ALA A 62 -18.93 3.12 -19.85
N VAL A 63 -19.07 3.65 -18.63
CA VAL A 63 -18.53 4.97 -18.27
C VAL A 63 -17.01 4.98 -18.31
N LEU A 64 -16.36 3.94 -17.74
CA LEU A 64 -14.90 3.84 -17.74
C LEU A 64 -14.34 3.78 -19.17
N ASP A 65 -14.95 2.98 -20.04
CA ASP A 65 -14.59 2.88 -21.46
C ASP A 65 -14.75 4.23 -22.18
N ALA A 66 -15.91 4.88 -22.04
CA ALA A 66 -16.17 6.18 -22.63
C ALA A 66 -15.20 7.30 -22.18
N LEU A 67 -14.56 7.12 -21.02
CA LEU A 67 -13.58 8.03 -20.43
C LEU A 67 -12.11 7.57 -20.60
N GLY A 68 -11.88 6.43 -21.25
CA GLY A 68 -10.56 5.83 -21.43
C GLY A 68 -9.87 5.56 -20.10
N LEU A 69 -10.59 4.91 -19.18
CA LEU A 69 -10.11 4.52 -17.86
C LEU A 69 -10.09 2.99 -17.72
N ASN A 70 -9.09 2.48 -17.01
CA ASN A 70 -9.01 1.07 -16.62
C ASN A 70 -9.32 0.92 -15.13
N LEU A 71 -9.94 -0.20 -14.74
CA LEU A 71 -10.15 -0.57 -13.35
C LEU A 71 -9.11 -1.62 -12.94
N GLU A 72 -8.31 -1.31 -11.92
CA GLU A 72 -7.35 -2.23 -11.31
C GLU A 72 -7.85 -2.61 -9.90
N ILE A 73 -7.94 -3.92 -9.63
CA ILE A 73 -8.32 -4.44 -8.32
C ILE A 73 -7.07 -4.99 -7.66
N ARG A 74 -6.73 -4.45 -6.49
CA ARG A 74 -5.59 -4.87 -5.67
C ARG A 74 -6.06 -5.22 -4.26
N PRO A 75 -5.37 -6.12 -3.55
CA PRO A 75 -5.54 -6.24 -2.11
C PRO A 75 -5.38 -4.86 -1.46
N PRO A 76 -6.09 -4.57 -0.35
CA PRO A 76 -5.84 -3.37 0.43
C PRO A 76 -4.35 -3.27 0.70
N ARG A 77 -3.79 -2.06 0.59
CA ARG A 77 -2.47 -1.80 1.15
C ARG A 77 -2.63 -1.94 2.65
N THR A 78 -2.44 -3.16 3.15
CA THR A 78 -2.05 -3.33 4.53
C THR A 78 -0.80 -2.48 4.65
N SER A 79 -0.81 -1.51 5.56
CA SER A 79 0.44 -0.95 6.06
C SER A 79 1.31 -2.18 6.28
N GLN A 80 2.42 -2.32 5.55
CA GLN A 80 3.42 -3.31 5.93
C GLN A 80 3.56 -3.16 7.44
N PRO A 81 3.49 -4.25 8.23
CA PRO A 81 3.72 -4.13 9.66
C PRO A 81 5.01 -3.35 9.79
N SER A 82 4.92 -2.14 10.35
CA SER A 82 6.04 -1.26 10.57
C SER A 82 6.93 -1.98 11.55
N LEU A 83 7.92 -2.73 11.04
CA LEU A 83 8.84 -3.59 11.79
C LEU A 83 8.32 -4.01 13.16
N GLY A 84 7.23 -4.78 13.16
CA GLY A 84 6.94 -5.66 14.29
C GLY A 84 7.76 -6.91 14.02
N ILE A 85 8.93 -7.01 14.64
CA ILE A 85 9.74 -8.22 14.65
C ILE A 85 8.83 -9.39 15.03
N ASP A 86 8.61 -10.30 14.09
CA ASP A 86 8.15 -11.65 14.41
C ASP A 86 8.95 -12.64 13.55
N VAL A 87 9.75 -13.42 14.26
CA VAL A 87 10.75 -14.35 13.74
C VAL A 87 10.01 -15.56 13.17
N GLY A 88 9.61 -15.46 11.90
CA GLY A 88 8.89 -16.55 11.24
C GLY A 88 8.86 -16.49 9.71
N VAL A 89 9.56 -15.53 9.09
CA VAL A 89 9.73 -15.51 7.63
C VAL A 89 10.80 -16.53 7.29
N LYS A 90 10.44 -17.55 6.51
CA LYS A 90 11.39 -18.34 5.72
C LYS A 90 12.04 -17.38 4.72
N THR A 91 13.07 -16.70 5.18
CA THR A 91 13.76 -15.62 4.47
C THR A 91 14.36 -16.15 3.17
N ILE A 92 13.99 -15.53 2.05
CA ILE A 92 14.59 -15.77 0.71
C ILE A 92 15.90 -14.97 0.54
N LEU A 93 16.36 -14.29 1.59
CA LEU A 93 17.64 -13.59 1.55
C LEU A 93 18.79 -14.60 1.71
N PRO A 94 19.78 -14.60 0.79
CA PRO A 94 20.99 -15.39 0.93
C PRO A 94 21.72 -15.06 2.24
N THR A 95 22.30 -16.08 2.88
CA THR A 95 23.02 -15.98 4.17
C THR A 95 24.08 -14.86 4.18
N GLU A 96 24.69 -14.56 3.03
CA GLU A 96 25.69 -13.49 2.87
C GLU A 96 25.13 -12.08 3.16
N VAL A 97 23.84 -11.86 2.90
CA VAL A 97 23.20 -10.57 3.18
C VAL A 97 22.95 -10.40 4.68
N LEU A 98 22.64 -11.50 5.37
CA LEU A 98 22.43 -11.50 6.81
C LEU A 98 23.75 -11.29 7.58
N SER A 99 24.84 -11.90 7.13
CA SER A 99 26.16 -11.75 7.76
C SER A 99 26.72 -10.33 7.58
N ALA A 100 26.56 -9.74 6.39
CA ALA A 100 27.00 -8.37 6.11
C ALA A 100 26.26 -7.34 6.98
N LEU A 101 24.94 -7.49 7.16
CA LEU A 101 24.15 -6.62 8.03
C LEU A 101 24.57 -6.73 9.51
N ALA A 102 24.82 -7.95 9.99
CA ALA A 102 25.26 -8.18 11.36
C ALA A 102 26.66 -7.61 11.64
N GLN A 103 27.58 -7.67 10.67
CA GLN A 103 28.93 -7.11 10.79
C GLN A 103 28.92 -5.58 10.75
N SER A 104 28.08 -4.99 9.89
CA SER A 104 27.95 -3.52 9.79
C SER A 104 27.35 -2.90 11.05
N ALA A 105 26.52 -3.64 11.80
CA ALA A 105 25.97 -3.22 13.09
C ALA A 105 27.03 -3.12 14.21
N GLN A 106 28.08 -3.95 14.18
CA GLN A 106 29.09 -4.04 15.25
C GLN A 106 30.11 -2.90 15.25
N SER A 107 30.24 -2.16 14.15
CA SER A 107 31.20 -1.04 14.01
C SER A 107 30.69 0.31 14.53
N THR A 108 29.46 0.40 15.06
CA THR A 108 28.90 1.67 15.56
C THR A 108 29.03 1.74 17.09
N THR A 109 30.16 2.27 17.56
CA THR A 109 30.33 2.55 19.00
C THR A 109 29.46 3.74 19.38
N PRO A 110 28.66 3.70 20.47
CA PRO A 110 27.84 4.84 20.87
C PRO A 110 28.71 5.80 21.69
N GLY A 111 29.07 6.94 21.10
CA GLY A 111 29.58 8.08 21.84
C GLY A 111 28.43 8.79 22.55
N ASN A 112 28.40 8.67 23.89
CA ASN A 112 27.84 9.56 24.90
C ASN A 112 26.65 10.51 24.54
N ASP A 113 25.49 9.97 24.17
CA ASP A 113 24.20 10.69 24.16
C ASP A 113 23.09 9.88 24.87
N PRO A 114 22.26 10.49 25.74
CA PRO A 114 21.26 9.78 26.54
C PRO A 114 19.91 9.70 25.81
N ALA A 115 19.82 8.94 24.71
CA ALA A 115 18.56 8.42 24.18
C ALA A 115 18.83 7.34 23.12
N PRO A 116 18.23 6.13 23.20
CA PRO A 116 18.45 5.10 22.20
C PRO A 116 17.77 5.51 20.88
N SER A 117 18.57 5.80 19.85
CA SER A 117 18.07 5.92 18.48
C SER A 117 17.57 4.56 17.98
N SER A 118 16.67 4.56 16.99
CA SER A 118 16.06 3.34 16.46
C SER A 118 17.06 2.29 15.95
N SER A 119 18.28 2.71 15.57
CA SER A 119 19.36 1.79 15.20
C SER A 119 19.95 1.05 16.42
N TRP A 120 20.01 1.69 17.59
CA TRP A 120 20.53 1.07 18.82
C TRP A 120 19.62 -0.07 19.29
N LEU A 121 18.30 0.14 19.20
CA LEU A 121 17.30 -0.88 19.54
C LEU A 121 17.36 -2.11 18.62
N LEU A 122 17.64 -1.90 17.32
CA LEU A 122 17.81 -2.98 16.36
C LEU A 122 19.08 -3.79 16.65
N ILE A 123 20.20 -3.13 16.94
CA ILE A 123 21.47 -3.79 17.27
C ILE A 123 21.36 -4.58 18.58
N GLU A 124 20.77 -4.00 19.62
CA GLU A 124 20.58 -4.66 20.92
C GLU A 124 19.60 -5.83 20.82
N SER A 125 18.53 -5.71 20.02
CA SER A 125 17.60 -6.82 19.78
C SER A 125 18.28 -7.99 19.06
N ALA A 126 19.15 -7.71 18.08
CA ALA A 126 19.92 -8.73 17.35
C ALA A 126 20.91 -9.45 18.28
N ARG A 127 21.58 -8.73 19.18
CA ARG A 127 22.47 -9.31 20.19
C ARG A 127 21.73 -10.26 21.13
N ARG A 128 20.58 -9.83 21.68
CA ARG A 128 19.78 -10.67 22.59
C ARG A 128 19.25 -11.93 21.93
N LEU A 129 18.92 -11.88 20.64
CA LEU A 129 18.49 -13.06 19.88
C LEU A 129 19.64 -14.06 19.67
N LEU A 130 20.88 -13.60 19.48
CA LEU A 130 22.05 -14.48 19.41
C LEU A 130 22.35 -15.13 20.76
N GLU A 131 22.34 -14.34 21.85
CA GLU A 131 22.54 -14.86 23.21
C GLU A 131 21.46 -15.88 23.60
N ALA A 132 20.19 -15.63 23.24
CA ALA A 132 19.08 -16.56 23.49
C ALA A 132 19.20 -17.86 22.66
N ARG A 133 19.68 -17.78 21.41
CA ARG A 133 19.93 -18.96 20.58
C ARG A 133 21.03 -19.83 21.18
N ASP A 134 22.14 -19.20 21.58
CA ASP A 134 23.28 -19.93 22.13
C ASP A 134 22.91 -20.57 23.49
N ALA A 135 22.11 -19.88 24.31
CA ALA A 135 21.55 -20.46 25.55
C ALA A 135 20.56 -21.62 25.29
N ALA A 136 19.76 -21.55 24.23
CA ALA A 136 18.86 -22.63 23.83
C ALA A 136 19.60 -23.85 23.24
N GLN A 137 20.81 -23.66 22.71
CA GLN A 137 21.67 -24.77 22.29
C GLN A 137 22.40 -25.45 23.45
N GLU A 138 22.59 -24.76 24.58
CA GLU A 138 23.26 -25.30 25.78
C GLU A 138 22.35 -26.13 26.71
N ASN A 139 21.02 -25.97 26.65
CA ASN A 139 20.09 -26.74 27.48
C ASN A 139 18.79 -27.13 26.74
N PRO A 140 18.77 -28.29 26.06
CA PRO A 140 17.66 -28.68 25.18
C PRO A 140 16.38 -29.15 25.90
N ASP A 141 16.40 -29.37 27.23
CA ASP A 141 15.29 -29.96 27.99
C ASP A 141 14.45 -28.95 28.80
N ALA A 142 14.69 -27.64 28.65
CA ALA A 142 13.84 -26.62 29.27
C ALA A 142 12.56 -26.41 28.44
N GLN A 143 11.58 -27.29 28.62
CA GLN A 143 10.20 -27.12 28.15
C GLN A 143 9.43 -26.10 29.03
N PRO A 144 8.37 -25.46 28.48
CA PRO A 144 7.97 -24.07 28.77
C PRO A 144 7.42 -23.80 30.17
#